data_AF-A0A2N1GP66-F1
#
_entry.id   AF-A0A2N1GP66-F1
#
_cell.length_a   1.000
_cell.length_b   1.000
_cell.length_c   1.000
_cell.angle_alpha   90.00
_cell.angle_beta   90.00
_cell.angle_gamma   90.00
#
_symmetry.space_group_name_H-M   'P 1'
#
loop_
_entity.id
_entity.type
_entity.pdbx_description
1 polymer ?
#
loop_
_entity_poly.entity_id
_entity_poly.type
_entity_poly.pdbx_seq_one_letter_code
_entity_poly.pdbx_strand_id
1 'polypeptide(L)'
;MKREYYNHQLGLFLAGMVAGMILLCVFLALKKYGYDTLGWIVMGSTSGMLCAAWGMSYVLRQFHAIDEMEAAESSDAVATAQPDSPLPGDKPLLIPLTHDSNGPIDTGALTFPYTTRALSAAQQATIKFWIEYDPERPPLQKSVQSFISERGIPVRQAAELASAIKPDDVSDRSDIAAGK
;
A
#
# COMPACT_ATOMS: atom_id res chain seq x y z
N MET A 1 11.80 4.20 -29.85
CA MET A 1 10.94 3.71 -28.76
C MET A 1 9.56 3.18 -29.19
N LYS A 2 8.89 3.71 -30.23
CA LYS A 2 7.52 3.24 -30.59
C LYS A 2 7.44 1.78 -31.09
N ARG A 3 8.47 1.26 -31.79
CA ARG A 3 8.43 -0.09 -32.42
C ARG A 3 8.39 -1.24 -31.41
N GLU A 4 9.14 -1.14 -30.32
CA GLU A 4 9.19 -2.18 -29.28
C GLU A 4 7.86 -2.28 -28.53
N TYR A 5 7.24 -1.14 -28.26
CA TYR A 5 5.91 -1.09 -27.66
C TYR A 5 4.85 -1.80 -28.52
N TYR A 6 4.84 -1.52 -29.83
CA TYR A 6 3.92 -2.19 -30.75
C TYR A 6 4.20 -3.70 -30.85
N ASN A 7 5.46 -4.11 -30.90
CA ASN A 7 5.80 -5.54 -30.93
C ASN A 7 5.35 -6.26 -29.66
N HIS A 8 5.48 -5.63 -28.49
CA HIS A 8 5.02 -6.20 -27.23
C HIS A 8 3.49 -6.31 -27.18
N GLN A 9 2.76 -5.25 -27.55
CA GLN A 9 1.30 -5.29 -27.59
C GLN A 9 0.76 -6.30 -28.61
N LEU A 10 1.36 -6.34 -29.80
CA LEU A 10 1.00 -7.28 -30.85
C LEU A 10 1.30 -8.72 -30.42
N GLY A 11 2.42 -8.96 -29.75
CA GLY A 11 2.78 -10.27 -29.21
C GLY A 11 1.79 -10.77 -28.17
N LEU A 12 1.34 -9.88 -27.27
CA LEU A 12 0.35 -10.20 -26.24
C LEU A 12 -1.02 -10.51 -26.86
N PHE A 13 -1.42 -9.76 -27.88
CA PHE A 13 -2.63 -10.03 -28.67
C PHE A 13 -2.56 -11.37 -29.40
N LEU A 14 -1.44 -11.65 -30.07
CA LEU A 14 -1.22 -12.89 -30.82
C LEU A 14 -1.25 -14.11 -29.88
N ALA A 15 -0.60 -14.01 -28.73
CA ALA A 15 -0.61 -15.06 -27.71
C ALA A 15 -2.04 -15.33 -27.20
N GLY A 16 -2.81 -14.27 -26.91
CA GLY A 16 -4.21 -14.39 -26.50
C GLY A 16 -5.08 -15.04 -27.57
N MET A 17 -4.90 -14.67 -28.84
CA MET A 17 -5.64 -15.25 -29.97
C MET A 17 -5.32 -16.75 -30.14
N VAL A 18 -4.04 -17.14 -30.09
CA VAL A 18 -3.64 -18.55 -30.20
C VAL A 18 -4.19 -19.37 -29.03
N ALA A 19 -4.11 -18.86 -27.80
CA ALA A 19 -4.68 -19.51 -26.63
C ALA A 19 -6.20 -19.69 -26.76
N GLY A 20 -6.92 -18.65 -27.21
CA GLY A 20 -8.36 -18.72 -27.46
C GLY A 20 -8.74 -19.73 -28.53
N MET A 21 -7.98 -19.81 -29.62
CA MET A 21 -8.18 -20.81 -30.67
C MET A 21 -7.98 -22.24 -30.17
N ILE A 22 -6.95 -22.48 -29.35
CA ILE A 22 -6.72 -23.79 -28.72
C ILE A 22 -7.90 -24.17 -27.82
N LEU A 23 -8.36 -23.23 -26.98
CA LEU A 23 -9.50 -23.46 -26.09
C LEU A 23 -10.79 -23.79 -26.86
N LEU A 24 -11.05 -23.08 -27.97
CA LEU A 24 -12.18 -23.34 -28.85
C LEU A 24 -12.09 -24.74 -29.49
N CYS A 25 -10.92 -25.15 -29.97
CA CYS A 25 -10.70 -26.48 -30.52
C CYS A 25 -10.96 -27.58 -29.48
N VAL A 26 -10.50 -27.39 -28.24
CA VAL A 26 -10.75 -28.32 -27.13
C VAL A 26 -12.25 -28.42 -26.84
N PHE A 27 -12.96 -27.29 -26.79
CA PHE A 27 -14.42 -27.26 -26.59
C PHE A 27 -15.18 -28.00 -27.71
N LEU A 28 -14.82 -27.76 -28.98
CA LEU A 28 -15.44 -28.45 -30.10
C LEU A 28 -15.16 -29.95 -30.09
N ALA A 29 -13.95 -30.36 -29.67
CA ALA A 29 -13.61 -31.77 -29.49
C ALA A 29 -14.47 -32.40 -28.38
N LEU A 30 -14.56 -31.78 -27.20
CA LEU A 30 -15.40 -32.23 -26.08
C LEU A 30 -16.87 -32.39 -26.50
N LYS A 31 -17.40 -31.41 -27.24
CA LYS A 31 -18.76 -31.45 -27.77
C LYS A 31 -18.97 -32.59 -28.75
N LYS A 32 -17.99 -32.87 -29.64
CA LYS A 32 -18.05 -33.99 -30.58
C LYS A 32 -18.11 -35.35 -29.86
N TYR A 33 -17.48 -35.48 -28.70
CA TYR A 33 -17.49 -36.71 -27.90
C TYR A 33 -18.67 -36.83 -26.92
N GLY A 34 -19.60 -35.85 -26.91
CA GLY A 34 -20.78 -35.86 -26.05
C GLY A 34 -20.54 -35.36 -24.61
N TYR A 35 -19.40 -34.73 -24.35
CA TYR A 35 -19.06 -34.15 -23.05
C TYR A 35 -19.52 -32.68 -22.91
N ASP A 36 -20.80 -32.42 -23.16
CA ASP A 36 -21.33 -31.04 -23.17
C ASP A 36 -21.17 -30.33 -21.82
N THR A 37 -21.45 -31.02 -20.70
CA THR A 37 -21.32 -30.44 -19.35
C THR A 37 -19.88 -30.07 -19.01
N LEU A 38 -18.91 -30.93 -19.32
CA LEU A 38 -17.49 -30.63 -19.12
C LEU A 38 -17.03 -29.45 -20.00
N GLY A 39 -17.52 -29.36 -21.24
CA GLY A 39 -17.24 -28.22 -22.12
C GLY A 39 -17.68 -26.89 -21.52
N TRP A 40 -18.89 -26.84 -20.94
CA TRP A 40 -19.38 -25.65 -20.25
C TRP A 40 -18.60 -25.31 -18.98
N ILE A 41 -18.19 -26.31 -18.20
CA ILE A 41 -17.37 -26.10 -16.99
C ILE A 41 -16.01 -25.49 -17.37
N VAL A 42 -15.34 -26.02 -18.38
CA VAL A 42 -14.03 -25.51 -18.83
C VAL A 42 -14.15 -24.10 -19.40
N MET A 43 -15.20 -23.80 -20.18
CA MET A 43 -15.46 -22.45 -20.67
C MET A 43 -15.76 -21.48 -19.53
N GLY A 44 -16.58 -21.89 -18.56
CA GLY A 44 -16.90 -21.08 -17.39
C GLY A 44 -15.69 -20.79 -16.52
N SER A 45 -14.85 -21.80 -16.25
CA SER A 45 -13.66 -21.62 -15.41
C SER A 45 -12.61 -20.73 -16.07
N THR A 46 -12.36 -20.92 -17.37
CA THR A 46 -11.36 -20.11 -18.09
C THR A 46 -11.82 -18.67 -18.29
N SER A 47 -13.11 -18.45 -18.57
CA SER A 47 -13.70 -17.10 -18.61
C SER A 47 -13.62 -16.39 -17.24
N GLY A 48 -13.96 -17.11 -16.15
CA GLY A 48 -13.85 -16.57 -14.79
C GLY A 48 -12.42 -16.19 -14.41
N MET A 49 -11.44 -17.04 -14.75
CA MET A 49 -10.02 -16.79 -14.48
C MET A 49 -9.50 -15.57 -15.26
N LEU A 50 -9.88 -15.40 -16.53
CA LEU A 50 -9.54 -14.22 -17.32
C LEU A 50 -10.16 -12.95 -16.76
N CYS A 51 -11.42 -13.01 -16.32
CA CYS A 51 -12.10 -11.89 -15.70
C CYS A 51 -11.41 -11.47 -14.38
N ALA A 52 -11.05 -12.44 -13.54
CA ALA A 52 -10.32 -12.20 -12.30
C ALA A 52 -8.93 -11.59 -12.56
N ALA A 53 -8.19 -12.13 -13.53
CA ALA A 53 -6.89 -11.61 -13.92
C ALA A 53 -6.97 -10.17 -14.45
N TRP A 54 -7.99 -9.87 -15.27
CA TRP A 54 -8.21 -8.52 -15.78
C TRP A 54 -8.61 -7.54 -14.67
N GLY A 55 -9.50 -7.95 -13.76
CA GLY A 55 -9.88 -7.16 -12.59
C GLY A 55 -8.68 -6.84 -11.69
N MET A 56 -7.82 -7.84 -11.43
CA MET A 56 -6.60 -7.63 -10.65
C MET A 56 -5.59 -6.74 -11.36
N SER A 57 -5.45 -6.88 -12.68
CA SER A 57 -4.60 -6.00 -13.51
C SER A 57 -5.09 -4.55 -13.48
N TYR A 58 -6.42 -4.34 -13.51
CA TYR A 58 -7.02 -3.02 -13.43
C TYR A 58 -6.76 -2.36 -12.06
N VAL A 59 -6.95 -3.10 -10.97
CA VAL A 59 -6.70 -2.61 -9.60
C VAL A 59 -5.23 -2.26 -9.39
N LEU A 60 -4.30 -3.11 -9.85
CA LEU A 60 -2.86 -2.82 -9.75
C LEU A 60 -2.47 -1.57 -10.54
N ARG A 61 -3.07 -1.34 -11.72
CA ARG A 61 -2.87 -0.10 -12.48
C ARG A 61 -3.36 1.13 -11.73
N GLN A 62 -4.48 1.02 -11.00
CA GLN A 62 -4.96 2.13 -10.18
C GLN A 62 -4.00 2.43 -9.02
N PHE A 63 -3.48 1.41 -8.33
CA PHE A 63 -2.48 1.62 -7.28
C PHE A 63 -1.19 2.26 -7.82
N HIS A 64 -0.66 1.75 -8.94
CA HIS A 64 0.51 2.37 -9.59
C HIS A 64 0.26 3.82 -10.01
N ALA A 65 -0.93 4.14 -10.51
CA ALA A 65 -1.28 5.51 -10.87
C ALA A 65 -1.34 6.43 -9.63
N ILE A 66 -1.78 5.92 -8.48
CA ILE A 66 -1.79 6.68 -7.22
C ILE A 66 -0.35 6.90 -6.73
N ASP A 67 0.50 5.88 -6.77
CA ASP A 67 1.91 5.99 -6.38
C ASP A 67 2.68 6.98 -7.29
N GLU A 68 2.40 6.98 -8.60
CA GLU A 68 2.99 7.93 -9.55
C GLU A 68 2.52 9.37 -9.30
N MET A 69 1.26 9.58 -8.90
CA MET A 69 0.76 10.90 -8.50
C MET A 69 1.41 11.38 -7.20
N GLU A 70 1.61 10.50 -6.23
CA GLU A 70 2.32 10.83 -4.98
C GLU A 70 3.81 11.16 -5.24
N ALA A 71 4.45 10.42 -6.16
CA ALA A 71 5.82 10.70 -6.59
C ALA A 71 5.94 12.03 -7.37
N ALA A 72 4.97 12.35 -8.23
CA ALA A 72 4.95 13.62 -8.96
C ALA A 72 4.71 14.82 -8.03
N GLU A 73 3.77 14.71 -7.08
CA GLU A 73 3.52 15.74 -6.06
C GLU A 73 4.76 16.01 -5.19
N SER A 74 5.52 14.95 -4.85
CA SER A 74 6.79 15.10 -4.14
C SER A 74 7.90 15.73 -5.00
N SER A 75 7.88 15.53 -6.32
CA SER A 75 8.88 16.09 -7.25
C SER A 75 8.63 17.57 -7.54
N ASP A 76 7.37 18.00 -7.65
CA ASP A 76 7.02 19.42 -7.81
C ASP A 76 7.33 20.24 -6.55
N ALA A 77 7.15 19.64 -5.36
CA ALA A 77 7.58 20.24 -4.09
C ALA A 77 9.11 20.41 -4.00
N VAL A 78 9.89 19.54 -4.65
CA VAL A 78 11.36 19.66 -4.75
C VAL A 78 11.76 20.69 -5.83
N ALA A 79 11.01 20.79 -6.93
CA ALA A 79 11.29 21.76 -8.01
C ALA A 79 11.02 23.22 -7.62
N THR A 80 10.23 23.48 -6.55
CA THR A 80 10.03 24.84 -6.02
C THR A 80 11.12 25.28 -5.03
N ALA A 81 12.01 24.37 -4.60
CA ALA A 81 13.17 24.70 -3.78
C ALA A 81 14.39 25.00 -4.68
N GLN A 82 14.41 26.20 -5.25
CA GLN A 82 15.57 26.73 -5.95
C GLN A 82 16.78 26.80 -4.99
N PRO A 83 17.94 26.22 -5.32
CA PRO A 83 19.12 26.28 -4.47
C PRO A 83 19.94 27.53 -4.83
N ASP A 84 19.75 28.60 -4.05
CA ASP A 84 20.69 29.71 -4.08
C ASP A 84 21.88 29.39 -3.16
N SER A 85 23.05 29.21 -3.80
CA SER A 85 24.40 29.51 -3.28
C SER A 85 25.17 28.43 -2.46
N PRO A 86 26.54 28.45 -2.51
CA PRO A 86 27.34 27.25 -2.76
C PRO A 86 28.26 26.76 -1.61
N LEU A 87 28.46 25.42 -1.53
CA LEU A 87 29.66 24.62 -1.14
C LEU A 87 30.42 24.94 0.19
N PRO A 88 31.37 24.10 0.69
CA PRO A 88 31.73 22.70 0.36
C PRO A 88 31.86 21.77 1.59
N GLY A 89 32.01 20.45 1.37
CA GLY A 89 32.82 19.61 2.25
C GLY A 89 32.21 18.28 2.69
N ASP A 90 32.63 17.22 2.00
CA ASP A 90 32.44 15.79 2.32
C ASP A 90 32.69 15.44 3.80
N LYS A 91 31.76 14.72 4.45
CA LYS A 91 32.07 13.66 5.44
C LYS A 91 30.99 12.55 5.42
N PRO A 92 31.39 11.26 5.44
CA PRO A 92 30.47 10.13 5.33
C PRO A 92 29.84 9.72 6.67
N LEU A 93 28.70 9.04 6.53
CA LEU A 93 27.82 8.42 7.53
C LEU A 93 28.52 7.60 8.63
N LEU A 94 28.11 7.77 9.90
CA LEU A 94 28.06 6.71 10.94
C LEU A 94 27.24 7.15 12.18
N ILE A 95 26.43 6.21 12.68
CA ILE A 95 25.37 6.16 13.74
C ILE A 95 26.00 6.20 15.17
N PRO A 96 25.31 6.28 16.36
CA PRO A 96 23.89 6.50 16.77
C PRO A 96 23.66 7.70 17.73
N LEU A 97 22.43 8.22 17.82
CA LEU A 97 22.07 9.19 18.86
C LEU A 97 21.31 8.51 20.02
N THR A 98 21.92 8.50 21.20
CA THR A 98 21.32 8.12 22.48
C THR A 98 20.21 9.11 22.85
N HIS A 99 19.01 8.62 23.13
CA HIS A 99 17.85 9.45 23.51
C HIS A 99 17.87 9.73 25.02
N ASP A 100 18.07 10.98 25.41
CA ASP A 100 17.74 11.45 26.77
C ASP A 100 16.22 11.70 26.85
N SER A 101 15.56 11.09 27.83
CA SER A 101 14.08 11.01 27.94
C SER A 101 13.38 12.23 28.58
N ASN A 102 13.93 13.44 28.60
CA ASN A 102 13.29 14.54 29.35
C ASN A 102 13.46 15.97 28.78
N GLY A 103 13.68 16.13 27.48
CA GLY A 103 13.66 17.45 26.82
C GLY A 103 12.30 17.75 26.16
N PRO A 104 11.85 19.03 26.09
CA PRO A 104 10.75 19.40 25.21
C PRO A 104 11.14 19.06 23.77
N ILE A 105 10.30 18.27 23.09
CA ILE A 105 10.55 17.78 21.74
C ILE A 105 10.55 18.98 20.79
N ASP A 106 11.74 19.42 20.40
CA ASP A 106 11.91 20.47 19.40
C ASP A 106 11.60 19.89 18.01
N THR A 107 10.37 20.06 17.55
CA THR A 107 9.86 19.52 16.28
C THR A 107 10.47 20.19 15.03
N GLY A 108 11.45 21.08 15.19
CA GLY A 108 11.97 21.92 14.12
C GLY A 108 13.01 21.29 13.18
N ALA A 109 13.58 20.13 13.49
CA ALA A 109 14.76 19.64 12.75
C ALA A 109 14.84 18.11 12.53
N LEU A 110 13.76 17.36 12.73
CA LEU A 110 13.67 15.92 12.46
C LEU A 110 12.62 15.64 11.37
N THR A 111 12.65 16.41 10.28
CA THR A 111 11.86 16.08 9.10
C THR A 111 12.61 15.02 8.31
N PHE A 112 12.21 13.75 8.47
CA PHE A 112 12.69 12.70 7.60
C PHE A 112 12.35 13.04 6.14
N PRO A 113 13.27 12.85 5.18
CA PRO A 113 13.09 13.27 3.79
C PRO A 113 11.96 12.55 3.03
N TYR A 114 11.24 11.63 3.69
CA TYR A 114 10.09 10.91 3.15
C TYR A 114 8.96 10.89 4.19
N THR A 115 8.27 12.01 4.40
CA THR A 115 7.01 12.00 5.18
C THR A 115 5.92 11.40 4.30
N THR A 116 5.81 10.08 4.27
CA THR A 116 4.70 9.40 3.58
C THR A 116 3.37 9.83 4.20
N ARG A 117 2.28 9.83 3.41
CA ARG A 117 0.93 10.12 3.93
C ARG A 117 0.55 9.21 5.12
N ALA A 118 1.09 7.98 5.12
CA ALA A 118 1.04 7.04 6.23
C ALA A 118 1.64 7.60 7.53
N LEU A 119 2.85 8.16 7.45
CA LEU A 119 3.58 8.68 8.61
C LEU A 119 2.95 9.98 9.13
N SER A 120 2.46 10.86 8.24
CA SER A 120 1.76 12.08 8.66
C SER A 120 0.41 11.78 9.31
N ALA A 121 -0.34 10.81 8.80
CA ALA A 121 -1.57 10.34 9.44
C ALA A 121 -1.30 9.67 10.79
N ALA A 122 -0.22 8.89 10.88
CA ALA A 122 0.26 8.30 12.13
C ALA A 122 0.59 9.37 13.15
N GLN A 123 1.39 10.38 12.79
CA GLN A 123 1.75 11.51 13.65
C GLN A 123 0.50 12.25 14.15
N GLN A 124 -0.48 12.50 13.28
CA GLN A 124 -1.74 13.15 13.68
C GLN A 124 -2.57 12.26 14.62
N ALA A 125 -2.56 10.95 14.42
CA ALA A 125 -3.18 10.00 15.35
C ALA A 125 -2.45 10.00 16.70
N THR A 126 -1.12 10.08 16.72
CA THR A 126 -0.30 10.28 17.93
C THR A 126 -0.71 11.52 18.68
N ILE A 127 -0.79 12.64 17.99
CA ILE A 127 -1.16 13.92 18.60
C ILE A 127 -2.56 13.85 19.21
N LYS A 128 -3.51 13.22 18.50
CA LYS A 128 -4.90 13.16 18.93
C LYS A 128 -5.19 12.17 20.06
N PHE A 129 -4.54 11.01 20.06
CA PHE A 129 -4.88 9.90 20.96
C PHE A 129 -3.83 9.60 22.02
N TRP A 130 -2.56 9.99 21.79
CA TRP A 130 -1.44 9.52 22.60
C TRP A 130 -0.70 10.64 23.36
N ILE A 131 -0.76 11.91 22.93
CA ILE A 131 -0.09 13.03 23.63
C ILE A 131 -0.74 13.36 24.99
N GLU A 132 -2.08 13.36 25.06
CA GLU A 132 -2.84 13.60 26.30
C GLU A 132 -3.44 12.30 26.84
N TYR A 133 -2.77 11.18 26.58
CA TYR A 133 -3.26 9.87 26.98
C TYR A 133 -3.34 9.76 28.51
N ASP A 134 -4.53 9.42 29.01
CA ASP A 134 -4.77 9.07 30.41
C ASP A 134 -4.61 7.55 30.59
N PRO A 135 -3.66 7.08 31.42
CA PRO A 135 -3.43 5.65 31.69
C PRO A 135 -4.66 4.87 32.16
N GLU A 136 -5.64 5.53 32.77
CA GLU A 136 -6.86 4.88 33.24
C GLU A 136 -7.90 4.65 32.14
N ARG A 137 -7.80 5.35 31.01
CA ARG A 137 -8.76 5.28 29.90
C ARG A 137 -8.05 5.19 28.55
N PRO A 138 -7.48 4.02 28.21
CA PRO A 138 -6.80 3.87 26.95
C PRO A 138 -7.74 4.07 25.76
N PRO A 139 -7.31 4.78 24.69
CA PRO A 139 -8.07 4.92 23.48
C PRO A 139 -8.17 3.54 22.81
N LEU A 140 -9.37 3.25 22.32
CA LEU A 140 -9.61 1.99 21.63
C LEU A 140 -8.74 1.93 20.37
N GLN A 141 -7.93 0.88 20.22
CA GLN A 141 -7.06 0.73 19.06
C GLN A 141 -7.82 0.77 17.73
N LYS A 142 -9.08 0.28 17.72
CA LYS A 142 -9.98 0.37 16.58
C LYS A 142 -10.34 1.81 16.19
N SER A 143 -10.42 2.75 17.14
CA SER A 143 -10.67 4.17 16.84
C SER A 143 -9.43 4.86 16.28
N VAL A 144 -8.24 4.46 16.75
CA VAL A 144 -6.97 4.94 16.19
C VAL A 144 -6.83 4.44 14.75
N GLN A 145 -7.13 3.16 14.51
CA GLN A 145 -7.14 2.58 13.16
C GLN A 145 -8.16 3.26 12.24
N SER A 146 -9.41 3.48 12.71
CA SER A 146 -10.43 4.14 11.89
C SER A 146 -10.00 5.55 11.50
N PHE A 147 -9.43 6.31 12.44
CA PHE A 147 -8.92 7.65 12.19
C PHE A 147 -7.78 7.67 11.15
N ILE A 148 -6.89 6.67 11.17
CA ILE A 148 -5.82 6.55 10.16
C ILE A 148 -6.42 6.15 8.80
N SER A 149 -7.41 5.26 8.77
CA SER A 149 -8.06 4.85 7.51
C SER A 149 -8.87 5.99 6.86
N GLU A 150 -9.46 6.89 7.65
CA GLU A 150 -10.16 8.09 7.17
C GLU A 150 -9.24 9.06 6.42
N ARG A 151 -7.93 8.98 6.65
CA ARG A 151 -6.91 9.77 5.94
C ARG A 151 -6.49 9.17 4.59
N GLY A 152 -7.20 8.13 4.12
CA GLY A 152 -6.98 7.52 2.81
C GLY A 152 -5.96 6.38 2.82
N ILE A 153 -5.60 5.85 3.99
CA ILE A 153 -4.65 4.75 4.13
C ILE A 153 -5.39 3.41 4.08
N PRO A 154 -4.89 2.40 3.34
CA PRO A 154 -5.47 1.07 3.31
C PRO A 154 -5.67 0.48 4.71
N VAL A 155 -6.82 -0.16 4.95
CA VAL A 155 -7.22 -0.68 6.28
C VAL A 155 -6.15 -1.57 6.93
N ARG A 156 -5.45 -2.37 6.12
CA ARG A 156 -4.36 -3.23 6.57
C ARG A 156 -3.15 -2.42 7.07
N GLN A 157 -2.72 -1.42 6.31
CA GLN A 157 -1.63 -0.52 6.72
C GLN A 157 -2.03 0.34 7.91
N ALA A 158 -3.30 0.77 7.97
CA ALA A 158 -3.82 1.51 9.11
C ALA A 158 -3.79 0.70 10.41
N ALA A 159 -4.02 -0.62 10.36
CA ALA A 159 -3.88 -1.51 11.51
C ALA A 159 -2.42 -1.59 11.99
N GLU A 160 -1.49 -1.79 11.07
CA GLU A 160 -0.06 -1.87 11.35
C GLU A 160 0.47 -0.55 11.95
N LEU A 161 0.07 0.58 11.39
CA LEU A 161 0.41 1.91 11.91
C LEU A 161 -0.22 2.14 13.29
N ALA A 162 -1.50 1.81 13.48
CA ALA A 162 -2.15 1.95 14.78
C ALA A 162 -1.47 1.12 15.88
N SER A 163 -0.95 -0.08 15.54
CA SER A 163 -0.13 -0.86 16.47
C SER A 163 1.26 -0.26 16.69
N ALA A 164 1.88 0.32 15.67
CA ALA A 164 3.24 0.87 15.77
C ALA A 164 3.32 2.18 16.58
N ILE A 165 2.22 2.95 16.64
CA ILE A 165 2.14 4.21 17.39
C ILE A 165 1.79 3.98 18.87
N LYS A 166 1.31 2.79 19.21
CA LYS A 166 0.90 2.44 20.57
C LYS A 166 2.11 2.47 21.52
N PRO A 167 2.04 3.15 22.69
CA PRO A 167 3.13 3.13 23.66
C PRO A 167 3.31 1.73 24.25
N ASP A 168 4.57 1.32 24.45
CA ASP A 168 4.92 -0.01 24.98
C ASP A 168 4.34 -0.27 26.39
N ASP A 169 4.13 0.80 27.17
CA ASP A 169 3.57 0.74 28.52
C ASP A 169 2.08 0.39 28.54
N VAL A 170 1.39 0.49 27.40
CA VAL A 170 -0.03 0.16 27.27
C VAL A 170 -0.17 -1.32 26.90
N SER A 171 -0.29 -2.19 27.90
CA SER A 171 -0.48 -3.63 27.66
C SER A 171 -1.78 -3.93 26.88
N ASP A 172 -1.78 -4.93 25.99
CA ASP A 172 -2.99 -5.50 25.34
C ASP A 172 -3.87 -6.28 26.34
N ARG A 173 -4.18 -5.70 27.49
CA ARG A 173 -4.99 -6.37 28.51
C ARG A 173 -6.47 -6.16 28.22
N SER A 174 -6.96 -6.71 27.11
CA SER A 174 -8.40 -6.86 26.88
C SER A 174 -9.04 -7.98 27.71
N ASP A 175 -8.27 -8.78 28.47
CA ASP A 175 -8.75 -10.08 28.95
C ASP A 175 -8.68 -10.31 30.49
N ILE A 176 -8.50 -9.27 31.33
CA ILE A 176 -8.61 -9.44 32.79
C ILE A 176 -9.81 -8.66 33.33
N ALA A 177 -10.99 -9.11 32.89
CA ALA A 177 -12.26 -8.87 33.54
C ALA A 177 -13.00 -10.20 33.72
N ALA A 178 -12.46 -11.09 34.55
CA ALA A 178 -13.20 -12.13 35.29
C ALA A 178 -12.25 -12.83 36.26
N GLY A 179 -12.37 -12.56 37.56
CA GLY A 179 -11.75 -13.40 38.58
C GLY A 179 -11.25 -12.70 39.84
N LYS A 180 -12.13 -11.97 40.55
CA LYS A 180 -12.27 -12.18 41.99
C LYS A 180 -13.63 -11.69 42.48
#